data_AF-A0A3D0I5Z5-F1
#
_entry.id   AF-A0A3D0I5Z5-F1
#
_cell.length_a   1.000
_cell.length_b   1.000
_cell.length_c   1.000
_cell.angle_alpha   90.00
_cell.angle_beta   90.00
_cell.angle_gamma   90.00
#
_symmetry.space_group_name_H-M   'P 1'
#
loop_
_entity.id
_entity.type
_entity.pdbx_description
1 polymer ?
#
loop_
_entity_poly.entity_id
_entity_poly.type
_entity_poly.pdbx_seq_one_letter_code
_entity_poly.pdbx_strand_id
1 'polypeptide(L)'
;MIVDVSRLDGPARRAYKASLLAQLERERAATGLPHWIVVDEAHVPFGRDAETSKYFDPSQKGYCFVTYQPGELKDEVWKELDVIVALPSGRRILPAGSPDPIAVVEERWQKPFVQMVDAARFGQAVLARRDELSPPRVFTRAPRTSSHVRHWHKYARATLPENLCFHFHVEGSEPGYDAANLEDFHWALTTCALATVRFHAQRADFSRWIRSVIHDDELSAAVQELESRISDKTEDMDVDVVRAGLLSAIEQRYLE
;
A
#
# COMPACT_ATOMS: atom_id res chain seq x y z
N MET A 1 -3.48 1.85 -19.54
CA MET A 1 -4.59 2.59 -18.92
C MET A 1 -4.70 2.15 -17.47
N ILE A 2 -4.85 3.08 -16.53
CA ILE A 2 -5.11 2.79 -15.12
C ILE A 2 -6.49 3.35 -14.80
N VAL A 3 -7.34 2.57 -14.13
CA VAL A 3 -8.67 2.98 -13.70
C VAL A 3 -8.74 2.84 -12.19
N ASP A 4 -8.76 3.97 -11.48
CA ASP A 4 -8.92 3.99 -10.02
C ASP A 4 -10.41 4.12 -9.65
N VAL A 5 -10.90 3.13 -8.91
CA VAL A 5 -12.29 3.04 -8.43
C VAL A 5 -12.36 3.10 -6.90
N SER A 6 -11.27 3.46 -6.23
CA SER A 6 -11.17 3.54 -4.77
C SER A 6 -12.14 4.55 -4.16
N ARG A 7 -12.53 5.59 -4.92
CA ARG A 7 -13.48 6.63 -4.51
C ARG A 7 -14.95 6.21 -4.60
N LEU A 8 -15.25 5.07 -5.22
CA LEU A 8 -16.61 4.55 -5.30
C LEU A 8 -16.94 3.75 -4.04
N ASP A 9 -18.18 3.87 -3.57
CA ASP A 9 -18.70 3.03 -2.48
C ASP A 9 -18.76 1.54 -2.88
N GLY A 10 -18.97 0.65 -1.90
CA GLY A 10 -18.94 -0.79 -2.14
C GLY A 10 -19.85 -1.27 -3.29
N PRO A 11 -21.16 -0.94 -3.29
CA PRO A 11 -22.07 -1.30 -4.37
C PRO A 11 -21.70 -0.70 -5.73
N ALA A 12 -21.43 0.61 -5.81
CA ALA A 12 -21.10 1.28 -7.07
C ALA A 12 -19.77 0.77 -7.63
N ARG A 13 -18.78 0.54 -6.75
CA ARG A 13 -17.48 -0.03 -7.13
C ARG A 13 -17.63 -1.42 -7.72
N ARG A 14 -18.45 -2.29 -7.11
CA ARG A 14 -18.73 -3.63 -7.65
C ARG A 14 -19.39 -3.56 -9.03
N ALA A 15 -20.44 -2.75 -9.15
CA ALA A 15 -21.17 -2.58 -10.41
C ALA A 15 -20.26 -2.03 -11.53
N TYR A 16 -19.45 -1.02 -11.22
CA TYR A 16 -18.50 -0.44 -12.17
C TYR A 16 -17.42 -1.43 -12.59
N LYS A 17 -16.79 -2.16 -11.64
CA LYS A 17 -15.80 -3.20 -11.96
C LYS A 17 -16.40 -4.26 -12.88
N ALA A 18 -17.64 -4.72 -12.62
CA ALA A 18 -18.32 -5.70 -13.45
C ALA A 18 -18.57 -5.18 -14.88
N SER A 19 -19.07 -3.94 -15.02
CA SER A 19 -19.31 -3.32 -16.33
C SER A 19 -18.03 -3.12 -17.12
N LEU A 20 -16.95 -2.67 -16.45
CA LEU A 20 -15.65 -2.45 -17.09
C LEU A 20 -15.05 -3.76 -17.59
N LEU A 21 -15.04 -4.82 -16.77
CA LEU A 21 -14.55 -6.13 -17.17
C LEU A 21 -15.33 -6.68 -18.37
N ALA A 22 -16.65 -6.55 -18.37
CA ALA A 22 -17.49 -6.96 -19.49
C ALA A 22 -17.14 -6.22 -20.79
N GLN A 23 -16.79 -4.93 -20.70
CA GLN A 23 -16.36 -4.16 -21.86
C GLN A 23 -14.97 -4.59 -22.34
N LEU A 24 -14.03 -4.77 -21.41
CA LEU A 24 -12.67 -5.22 -21.74
C LEU A 24 -12.68 -6.59 -22.44
N GLU A 25 -13.53 -7.52 -22.00
CA GLU A 25 -13.68 -8.81 -22.69
C GLU A 25 -14.24 -8.67 -24.10
N ARG A 26 -15.23 -7.78 -24.31
CA ARG A 26 -15.75 -7.52 -25.66
C ARG A 26 -14.67 -6.93 -26.57
N GLU A 27 -13.91 -5.96 -26.07
CA GLU A 27 -12.81 -5.36 -26.83
C GLU A 27 -11.72 -6.39 -27.14
N ARG A 28 -11.40 -7.27 -26.19
CA ARG A 28 -10.42 -8.34 -26.37
C ARG A 28 -10.88 -9.36 -27.40
N ALA A 29 -12.15 -9.75 -27.38
CA ALA A 29 -12.72 -10.64 -28.38
C ALA A 29 -12.72 -10.01 -29.79
N ALA A 30 -12.92 -8.71 -29.90
CA ALA A 30 -12.96 -8.00 -31.18
C ALA A 30 -11.56 -7.68 -31.75
N THR A 31 -10.59 -7.36 -30.89
CA THR A 31 -9.32 -6.75 -31.30
C THR A 31 -8.07 -7.50 -30.84
N GLY A 32 -8.20 -8.45 -29.91
CA GLY A 32 -7.09 -9.05 -29.17
C GLY A 32 -6.49 -8.16 -28.08
N LEU A 33 -7.00 -6.93 -27.91
CA LEU A 33 -6.51 -5.96 -26.93
C LEU A 33 -7.52 -5.73 -25.79
N PRO A 34 -7.06 -5.46 -24.55
CA PRO A 34 -5.65 -5.45 -24.12
C PRO A 34 -5.09 -6.86 -23.90
N HIS A 35 -3.77 -7.02 -24.11
CA HIS A 35 -3.06 -8.29 -23.86
C HIS A 35 -2.99 -8.67 -22.38
N TRP A 36 -3.02 -7.68 -21.48
CA TRP A 36 -2.94 -7.88 -20.04
C TRP A 36 -3.99 -7.06 -19.31
N ILE A 37 -4.69 -7.73 -18.40
CA ILE A 37 -5.64 -7.13 -17.47
C ILE A 37 -5.16 -7.43 -16.04
N VAL A 38 -4.80 -6.38 -15.30
CA VAL A 38 -4.43 -6.49 -13.88
C VAL A 38 -5.64 -6.09 -13.05
N VAL A 39 -6.09 -6.97 -12.17
CA VAL A 39 -7.26 -6.74 -11.32
C VAL A 39 -6.83 -6.76 -9.86
N ASP A 40 -6.92 -5.59 -9.23
CA ASP A 40 -6.73 -5.46 -7.79
C ASP A 40 -8.02 -5.77 -7.02
N GLU A 41 -7.84 -6.35 -5.84
CA GLU A 41 -8.89 -6.98 -5.04
C GLU A 41 -9.70 -7.99 -5.88
N ALA A 42 -9.01 -8.91 -6.56
CA ALA A 42 -9.64 -9.86 -7.49
C ALA A 42 -10.74 -10.73 -6.84
N HIS A 43 -10.70 -10.94 -5.52
CA HIS A 43 -11.77 -11.61 -4.77
C HIS A 43 -13.11 -10.87 -4.82
N VAL A 44 -13.15 -9.59 -5.19
CA VAL A 44 -14.40 -8.82 -5.31
C VAL A 44 -15.16 -9.17 -6.59
N PRO A 45 -14.59 -8.99 -7.80
CA PRO A 45 -15.25 -9.41 -9.03
C PRO A 45 -15.20 -10.94 -9.22
N PHE A 46 -14.20 -11.66 -8.72
CA PHE A 46 -14.06 -13.10 -8.99
C PHE A 46 -14.27 -13.98 -7.74
N GLY A 47 -14.98 -13.42 -6.75
CA GLY A 47 -15.34 -14.11 -5.52
C GLY A 47 -16.48 -15.12 -5.69
N ARG A 48 -16.69 -15.98 -4.69
CA ARG A 48 -17.75 -17.01 -4.70
C ARG A 48 -19.14 -16.46 -5.03
N ASP A 49 -19.49 -15.30 -4.48
CA ASP A 49 -20.81 -14.67 -4.62
C ASP A 49 -20.94 -13.74 -5.85
N ALA A 50 -19.90 -13.65 -6.68
CA ALA A 50 -19.92 -12.75 -7.83
C ALA A 50 -20.50 -13.42 -9.08
N GLU A 51 -21.42 -12.75 -9.80
CA GLU A 51 -22.02 -13.22 -11.06
C GLU A 51 -21.10 -13.06 -12.30
N THR A 52 -19.79 -13.19 -12.13
CA THR A 52 -18.78 -12.83 -13.15
C THR A 52 -18.47 -13.92 -14.18
N SER A 53 -19.07 -15.10 -14.08
CA SER A 53 -18.93 -16.16 -15.10
C SER A 53 -19.38 -15.72 -16.50
N LYS A 54 -20.23 -14.69 -16.60
CA LYS A 54 -20.70 -14.12 -17.88
C LYS A 54 -19.68 -13.22 -18.57
N TYR A 55 -18.64 -12.78 -17.85
CA TYR A 55 -17.70 -11.75 -18.29
C TYR A 55 -16.24 -12.17 -18.11
N PHE A 56 -16.02 -13.47 -17.98
CA PHE A 56 -14.71 -14.03 -17.72
C PHE A 56 -14.53 -15.28 -18.56
N ASP A 57 -13.69 -15.18 -19.59
CA ASP A 57 -13.14 -16.34 -20.28
C ASP A 57 -11.70 -16.56 -19.81
N PRO A 58 -11.49 -17.47 -18.83
CA PRO A 58 -10.16 -17.73 -18.31
C PRO A 58 -9.20 -18.35 -19.34
N SER A 59 -9.72 -19.00 -20.38
CA SER A 59 -8.92 -19.74 -21.35
C SER A 59 -8.02 -18.84 -22.21
N GLN A 60 -8.42 -17.58 -22.37
CA GLN A 60 -7.73 -16.57 -23.16
C GLN A 60 -6.45 -16.05 -22.51
N LYS A 61 -6.15 -16.46 -21.25
CA LYS A 61 -4.99 -16.00 -20.47
C LYS A 61 -4.92 -14.46 -20.41
N GLY A 62 -3.75 -13.88 -20.10
CA GLY A 62 -3.57 -12.41 -20.05
C GLY A 62 -4.16 -11.72 -18.81
N TYR A 63 -4.33 -12.45 -17.72
CA TYR A 63 -4.84 -11.93 -16.45
C TYR A 63 -3.78 -11.94 -15.35
N CYS A 64 -3.73 -10.87 -14.56
CA CYS A 64 -2.97 -10.81 -13.32
C CYS A 64 -3.90 -10.45 -12.16
N PHE A 65 -4.18 -11.41 -11.29
CA PHE A 65 -5.04 -11.22 -10.12
C PHE A 65 -4.21 -10.87 -8.89
N VAL A 66 -4.54 -9.74 -8.28
CA VAL A 66 -3.96 -9.31 -7.00
C VAL A 66 -5.04 -9.45 -5.94
N THR A 67 -4.77 -10.23 -4.89
CA THR A 67 -5.74 -10.46 -3.83
C THR A 67 -5.06 -10.71 -2.49
N TYR A 68 -5.69 -10.25 -1.41
CA TYR A 68 -5.35 -10.62 -0.04
C TYR A 68 -6.33 -11.66 0.54
N GLN A 69 -7.37 -12.05 -0.21
CA GLN A 69 -8.36 -13.08 0.16
C GLN A 69 -8.42 -14.17 -0.91
N PRO A 70 -7.37 -15.00 -1.08
CA PRO A 70 -7.35 -16.05 -2.08
C PRO A 70 -8.43 -17.13 -1.84
N GLY A 71 -8.89 -17.31 -0.60
CA GLY A 71 -9.95 -18.27 -0.24
C GLY A 71 -11.34 -17.91 -0.77
N GLU A 72 -11.56 -16.65 -1.10
CA GLU A 72 -12.82 -16.16 -1.66
C GLU A 72 -12.90 -16.36 -3.18
N LEU A 73 -11.78 -16.62 -3.86
CA LEU A 73 -11.81 -16.85 -5.32
C LEU A 73 -12.56 -18.14 -5.66
N LYS A 74 -13.32 -18.11 -6.76
CA LYS A 74 -14.00 -19.29 -7.31
C LYS A 74 -13.01 -20.36 -7.76
N ASP A 75 -13.44 -21.62 -7.73
CA ASP A 75 -12.62 -22.75 -8.17
C ASP A 75 -12.26 -22.67 -9.67
N GLU A 76 -13.14 -22.11 -10.49
CA GLU A 76 -12.90 -21.85 -11.92
C GLU A 76 -11.70 -20.93 -12.14
N VAL A 77 -11.52 -19.91 -11.28
CA VAL A 77 -10.36 -19.03 -11.32
C VAL A 77 -9.10 -19.81 -10.97
N TRP A 78 -9.14 -20.59 -9.90
CA TRP A 78 -7.99 -21.38 -9.45
C TRP A 78 -7.48 -22.37 -10.50
N LYS A 79 -8.39 -23.02 -11.23
CA LYS A 79 -8.04 -23.99 -12.29
C LYS A 79 -7.22 -23.39 -13.42
N GLU A 80 -7.40 -22.10 -13.66
CA GLU A 80 -6.93 -21.41 -14.87
C GLU A 80 -5.68 -20.58 -14.63
N LEU A 81 -5.32 -20.38 -13.37
CA LEU A 81 -4.05 -19.78 -12.96
C LEU A 81 -2.88 -20.70 -13.34
N ASP A 82 -1.89 -20.15 -14.03
CA ASP A 82 -0.66 -20.86 -14.42
C ASP A 82 0.53 -20.52 -13.50
N VAL A 83 0.48 -19.36 -12.83
CA VAL A 83 1.57 -18.84 -12.02
C VAL A 83 1.00 -18.21 -10.75
N ILE A 84 1.65 -18.51 -9.62
CA ILE A 84 1.41 -17.84 -8.34
C ILE A 84 2.67 -17.08 -7.94
N VAL A 85 2.48 -15.84 -7.50
CA VAL A 85 3.50 -15.03 -6.83
C VAL A 85 2.98 -14.69 -5.44
N ALA A 86 3.58 -15.29 -4.41
CA ALA A 86 3.25 -15.03 -3.02
C ALA A 86 4.23 -14.02 -2.41
N LEU A 87 3.69 -13.05 -1.67
CA LEU A 87 4.47 -12.00 -1.01
C LEU A 87 4.49 -12.24 0.51
N PRO A 88 5.64 -12.10 1.20
CA PRO A 88 5.72 -12.22 2.66
C PRO A 88 4.82 -11.23 3.42
N SER A 89 4.57 -10.07 2.82
CA SER A 89 3.63 -9.07 3.33
C SER A 89 2.15 -9.50 3.30
N GLY A 90 1.83 -10.67 2.76
CA GLY A 90 0.47 -11.25 2.76
C GLY A 90 -0.03 -11.66 4.15
N ARG A 91 0.85 -11.76 5.17
CA ARG A 91 0.50 -12.05 6.57
C ARG A 91 0.20 -10.81 7.43
N ARG A 92 -0.02 -9.64 6.82
CA ARG A 92 -0.33 -8.39 7.54
C ARG A 92 -1.70 -8.50 8.23
N ILE A 93 -1.76 -8.16 9.53
CA ILE A 93 -2.91 -8.21 10.47
C ILE A 93 -4.22 -8.61 9.79
N LEU A 94 -4.47 -9.91 9.73
CA LEU A 94 -5.75 -10.44 9.28
C LEU A 94 -6.78 -10.25 10.40
N PRO A 95 -8.06 -9.97 10.09
CA PRO A 95 -9.12 -10.02 11.09
C PRO A 95 -9.11 -11.37 11.81
N ALA A 96 -9.31 -11.37 13.13
CA ALA A 96 -9.33 -12.59 13.93
C ALA A 96 -10.28 -13.64 13.31
N GLY A 97 -9.76 -14.85 13.09
CA GLY A 97 -10.51 -15.95 12.47
C GLY A 97 -10.45 -16.03 10.93
N SER A 98 -9.80 -15.09 10.25
CA SER A 98 -9.56 -15.21 8.80
C SER A 98 -8.45 -16.23 8.52
N PRO A 99 -8.61 -17.12 7.51
CA PRO A 99 -7.55 -18.07 7.15
C PRO A 99 -6.30 -17.35 6.64
N ASP A 100 -5.12 -17.90 6.92
CA ASP A 100 -3.86 -17.40 6.36
C ASP A 100 -3.91 -17.52 4.83
N PRO A 101 -3.80 -16.40 4.07
CA PRO A 101 -3.87 -16.44 2.62
C PRO A 101 -2.77 -17.30 2.01
N ILE A 102 -1.59 -17.40 2.65
CA ILE A 102 -0.50 -18.24 2.17
C ILE A 102 -0.80 -19.74 2.40
N ALA A 103 -1.44 -20.08 3.51
CA ALA A 103 -1.89 -21.45 3.76
C ALA A 103 -2.96 -21.88 2.76
N VAL A 104 -3.90 -20.98 2.41
CA VAL A 104 -4.88 -21.24 1.34
C VAL A 104 -4.18 -21.46 -0.01
N VAL A 105 -3.17 -20.65 -0.34
CA VAL A 105 -2.39 -20.84 -1.57
C VAL A 105 -1.69 -22.20 -1.57
N GLU A 106 -1.06 -22.60 -0.47
CA GLU A 106 -0.42 -23.91 -0.32
C GLU A 106 -1.42 -25.05 -0.52
N GLU A 107 -2.59 -24.97 0.11
CA GLU A 107 -3.66 -25.96 -0.03
C GLU A 107 -4.18 -26.03 -1.47
N ARG A 108 -4.43 -24.90 -2.12
CA ARG A 108 -4.99 -24.88 -3.49
C ARG A 108 -3.97 -25.24 -4.55
N TRP A 109 -2.69 -24.90 -4.34
CA TRP A 109 -1.61 -25.11 -5.30
C TRP A 109 -0.81 -26.39 -5.08
N GLN A 110 -0.96 -27.03 -3.91
CA GLN A 110 -0.29 -28.27 -3.53
C GLN A 110 1.24 -28.17 -3.64
N LYS A 111 1.79 -27.04 -3.18
CA LYS A 111 3.23 -26.75 -3.15
C LYS A 111 3.58 -26.00 -1.86
N PRO A 112 4.80 -26.18 -1.31
CA PRO A 112 5.19 -25.66 0.02
C PRO A 112 5.40 -24.14 0.04
N PHE A 113 4.33 -23.37 -0.11
CA PHE A 113 4.38 -21.90 -0.07
C PHE A 113 4.61 -21.36 1.33
N VAL A 114 4.00 -21.95 2.35
CA VAL A 114 4.10 -21.47 3.75
C VAL A 114 5.55 -21.43 4.20
N GLN A 115 6.23 -22.58 4.12
CA GLN A 115 7.63 -22.70 4.51
C GLN A 115 8.53 -21.71 3.74
N MET A 116 8.30 -21.55 2.44
CA MET A 116 9.13 -20.71 1.59
C MET A 116 8.90 -19.21 1.80
N VAL A 117 7.65 -18.82 2.05
CA VAL A 117 7.29 -17.43 2.35
C VAL A 117 7.83 -17.04 3.72
N ASP A 118 7.80 -17.94 4.70
CA ASP A 118 8.34 -17.71 6.05
C ASP A 118 9.86 -17.57 6.07
N ALA A 119 10.56 -18.28 5.17
CA ALA A 119 12.00 -18.14 5.00
C ALA A 119 12.40 -16.92 4.14
N ALA A 120 11.46 -16.27 3.46
CA ALA A 120 11.76 -15.19 2.52
C ALA A 120 12.08 -13.88 3.25
N ARG A 121 13.14 -13.19 2.80
CA ARG A 121 13.57 -11.91 3.36
C ARG A 121 12.74 -10.75 2.80
N PHE A 122 12.87 -9.59 3.45
CA PHE A 122 12.35 -8.35 2.89
C PHE A 122 12.86 -8.13 1.46
N GLY A 123 11.99 -7.65 0.57
CA GLY A 123 12.30 -7.51 -0.85
C GLY A 123 12.17 -8.79 -1.67
N GLN A 124 12.00 -9.96 -1.05
CA GLN A 124 11.81 -11.22 -1.76
C GLN A 124 10.34 -11.58 -1.97
N ALA A 125 10.10 -12.50 -2.89
CA ALA A 125 8.82 -13.10 -3.19
C ALA A 125 9.01 -14.58 -3.57
N VAL A 126 7.94 -15.36 -3.47
CA VAL A 126 7.93 -16.79 -3.80
C VAL A 126 7.10 -17.00 -5.05
N LEU A 127 7.66 -17.66 -6.06
CA LEU A 127 7.00 -17.94 -7.32
C LEU A 127 6.87 -19.46 -7.52
N ALA A 128 5.69 -19.92 -7.96
CA ALA A 128 5.56 -21.24 -8.52
C ALA A 128 4.72 -21.21 -9.79
N ARG A 129 5.14 -22.00 -10.78
CA ARG A 129 4.32 -22.29 -11.95
C ARG A 129 3.59 -23.61 -11.75
N ARG A 130 2.44 -23.75 -12.42
CA ARG A 130 1.61 -24.95 -12.43
C ARG A 130 2.24 -26.08 -13.23
N ASP A 131 2.90 -25.75 -14.34
CA ASP A 131 3.55 -26.68 -15.27
C ASP A 131 4.91 -27.22 -14.77
N GLU A 132 5.45 -26.67 -13.70
CA GLU A 132 6.72 -27.10 -13.13
C GLU A 132 6.52 -28.14 -12.02
N LEU A 133 7.27 -29.24 -12.04
CA LEU A 133 7.32 -30.19 -10.91
C LEU A 133 8.21 -29.71 -9.75
N SER A 134 9.10 -28.73 -10.03
CA SER A 134 9.96 -28.15 -9.01
C SER A 134 9.16 -27.45 -7.91
N PRO A 135 9.71 -27.39 -6.68
CA PRO A 135 9.14 -26.56 -5.62
C PRO A 135 9.08 -25.09 -6.04
N PRO A 136 8.30 -24.26 -5.32
CA PRO A 136 8.35 -22.82 -5.51
C PRO A 136 9.80 -22.30 -5.40
N ARG A 137 10.07 -21.13 -5.98
CA ARG A 137 11.40 -20.52 -5.98
C ARG A 137 11.31 -19.14 -5.35
N VAL A 138 12.28 -18.82 -4.51
CA VAL A 138 12.43 -17.46 -3.97
C VAL A 138 13.17 -16.61 -4.99
N PHE A 139 12.69 -15.40 -5.22
CA PHE A 139 13.38 -14.42 -6.04
C PHE A 139 13.38 -13.04 -5.39
N THR A 140 14.37 -12.22 -5.72
CA THR A 140 14.45 -10.84 -5.27
C THR A 140 13.66 -9.97 -6.23
N ARG A 141 12.70 -9.20 -5.71
CA ARG A 141 11.92 -8.26 -6.50
C ARG A 141 12.83 -7.12 -6.97
N ALA A 142 12.68 -6.70 -8.22
CA ALA A 142 13.32 -5.47 -8.67
C ALA A 142 12.89 -4.29 -7.76
N PRO A 143 13.79 -3.32 -7.51
CA PRO A 143 13.39 -2.09 -6.83
C PRO A 143 12.25 -1.43 -7.60
N ARG A 144 11.32 -0.80 -6.88
CA ARG A 144 10.23 -0.08 -7.54
C ARG A 144 10.84 1.05 -8.37
N THR A 145 10.48 1.10 -9.65
CA THR A 145 10.84 2.21 -10.54
C THR A 145 9.84 3.37 -10.44
N SER A 146 8.64 3.12 -9.88
CA SER A 146 7.65 4.14 -9.58
C SER A 146 7.72 4.60 -8.13
N SER A 147 7.75 5.91 -7.92
CA SER A 147 7.49 6.56 -6.63
C SER A 147 6.01 6.35 -6.26
N HIS A 148 5.71 5.22 -5.65
CA HIS A 148 4.34 4.91 -5.21
C HIS A 148 4.31 4.73 -3.70
N VAL A 149 3.80 5.75 -3.04
CA VAL A 149 3.41 5.70 -1.63
C VAL A 149 2.22 4.76 -1.49
N ARG A 150 2.40 3.63 -0.77
CA ARG A 150 1.27 2.78 -0.38
C ARG A 150 0.34 3.56 0.54
N HIS A 151 -0.97 3.45 0.29
CA HIS A 151 -1.99 4.13 1.10
C HIS A 151 -1.84 5.67 1.11
N TRP A 152 -1.35 6.27 0.03
CA TRP A 152 -1.30 7.72 -0.17
C TRP A 152 -2.60 8.38 0.31
N HIS A 153 -3.75 7.94 -0.21
CA HIS A 153 -5.06 8.48 0.20
C HIS A 153 -5.42 8.26 1.69
N LYS A 154 -4.98 7.16 2.30
CA LYS A 154 -5.35 6.83 3.70
C LYS A 154 -4.57 7.72 4.68
N TYR A 155 -3.28 7.93 4.45
CA TYR A 155 -2.45 8.68 5.40
C TYR A 155 -2.27 10.14 5.01
N ALA A 156 -2.45 10.50 3.74
CA ALA A 156 -2.51 11.89 3.31
C ALA A 156 -3.76 12.60 3.83
N ARG A 157 -4.93 11.93 3.83
CA ARG A 157 -6.22 12.60 4.05
C ARG A 157 -7.20 11.93 5.01
N ALA A 158 -7.06 10.63 5.31
CA ALA A 158 -8.01 10.00 6.22
C ALA A 158 -7.64 10.33 7.68
N THR A 159 -8.64 10.74 8.46
CA THR A 159 -8.49 11.09 9.87
C THR A 159 -8.00 9.88 10.67
N LEU A 160 -6.83 10.03 11.29
CA LEU A 160 -6.28 9.09 12.25
C LEU A 160 -7.10 9.11 13.55
N PRO A 161 -7.20 7.99 14.28
CA PRO A 161 -7.64 7.97 15.67
C PRO A 161 -6.82 8.96 16.51
N GLU A 162 -7.46 9.60 17.49
CA GLU A 162 -6.86 10.63 18.37
C GLU A 162 -5.52 10.18 18.97
N ASN A 163 -5.41 8.92 19.39
CA ASN A 163 -4.19 8.35 19.98
C ASN A 163 -3.02 8.15 18.98
N LEU A 164 -3.23 8.42 17.70
CA LEU A 164 -2.24 8.34 16.62
C LEU A 164 -1.97 9.70 15.96
N CYS A 165 -2.68 10.75 16.36
CA CYS A 165 -2.44 12.11 15.87
C CYS A 165 -1.03 12.59 16.28
N PHE A 166 -0.47 13.49 15.49
CA PHE A 166 0.73 14.22 15.89
C PHE A 166 0.32 15.49 16.63
N HIS A 167 0.82 15.67 17.85
CA HIS A 167 0.50 16.82 18.67
C HIS A 167 1.62 17.86 18.58
N PHE A 168 1.35 19.01 17.97
CA PHE A 168 2.30 20.12 17.90
C PHE A 168 2.27 20.93 19.20
N HIS A 169 3.39 20.94 19.93
CA HIS A 169 3.50 21.71 21.17
C HIS A 169 4.96 22.06 21.51
N VAL A 170 5.13 22.93 22.49
CA VAL A 170 6.39 23.13 23.22
C VAL A 170 6.21 22.71 24.67
N GLU A 171 7.31 22.49 25.40
CA GLU A 171 7.24 22.13 26.82
C GLU A 171 6.48 23.17 27.63
N GLY A 172 5.50 22.73 28.42
CA GLY A 172 4.66 23.60 29.25
C GLY A 172 3.55 24.37 28.53
N SER A 173 3.33 24.14 27.23
CA SER A 173 2.19 24.68 26.47
C SER A 173 1.05 23.66 26.33
N GLU A 174 -0.19 24.14 26.30
CA GLU A 174 -1.32 23.35 25.79
C GLU A 174 -1.05 23.00 24.31
N PRO A 175 -1.36 21.77 23.85
CA PRO A 175 -1.16 21.39 22.46
C PRO A 175 -1.92 22.35 21.54
N GLY A 176 -1.18 22.99 20.63
CA GLY A 176 -1.72 24.05 19.78
C GLY A 176 -2.51 23.51 18.59
N TYR A 177 -2.10 22.35 18.06
CA TYR A 177 -2.75 21.71 16.92
C TYR A 177 -2.44 20.21 16.86
N ASP A 178 -3.47 19.42 16.56
CA ASP A 178 -3.36 17.98 16.39
C ASP A 178 -3.49 17.63 14.91
N ALA A 179 -2.43 17.07 14.34
CA ALA A 179 -2.46 16.59 12.97
C ALA A 179 -2.99 15.16 12.90
N ALA A 180 -4.18 15.01 12.33
CA ALA A 180 -4.85 13.73 12.17
C ALA A 180 -4.50 13.03 10.85
N ASN A 181 -3.66 13.63 10.00
CA ASN A 181 -3.12 13.04 8.77
C ASN A 181 -1.92 13.89 8.29
N LEU A 182 -1.31 13.52 7.16
CA LEU A 182 -0.16 14.26 6.62
C LEU A 182 -0.51 15.65 6.05
N GLU A 183 -1.75 15.88 5.58
CA GLU A 183 -2.18 17.21 5.12
C GLU A 183 -2.32 18.18 6.30
N ASP A 184 -2.95 17.71 7.39
CA ASP A 184 -3.01 18.45 8.66
C ASP A 184 -1.60 18.70 9.22
N PHE A 185 -0.70 17.72 9.12
CA PHE A 185 0.68 17.84 9.56
C PHE A 185 1.46 18.87 8.75
N HIS A 186 1.33 18.86 7.42
CA HIS A 186 1.96 19.84 6.52
C HIS A 186 1.44 21.26 6.80
N TRP A 187 0.12 21.41 6.96
CA TRP A 187 -0.49 22.70 7.29
C TRP A 187 -0.02 23.22 8.66
N ALA A 188 0.01 22.35 9.68
CA ALA A 188 0.49 22.68 11.01
C ALA A 188 1.97 23.06 11.00
N LEU A 189 2.80 22.32 10.26
CA LEU A 189 4.21 22.61 10.12
C LEU A 189 4.46 23.96 9.44
N THR A 190 3.62 24.34 8.49
CA THR A 190 3.66 25.65 7.81
C THR A 190 3.34 26.81 8.76
N THR A 191 2.40 26.61 9.69
CA THR A 191 1.84 27.69 10.54
C THR A 191 2.44 27.74 11.95
N CYS A 192 3.06 26.67 12.43
CA CYS A 192 3.62 26.63 13.77
C CYS A 192 4.84 27.55 13.96
N ALA A 193 5.09 27.92 15.22
CA ALA A 193 6.25 28.72 15.59
C ALA A 193 7.56 27.93 15.40
N LEU A 194 8.66 28.62 15.07
CA LEU A 194 9.98 28.00 14.93
C LEU A 194 10.45 27.29 16.22
N ALA A 195 10.01 27.76 17.39
CA ALA A 195 10.26 27.09 18.66
C ALA A 195 9.64 25.68 18.72
N THR A 196 8.44 25.49 18.15
CA THR A 196 7.77 24.18 18.04
C THR A 196 8.51 23.26 17.09
N VAL A 197 8.94 23.77 15.94
CA VAL A 197 9.77 23.01 14.98
C VAL A 197 11.06 22.54 15.65
N ARG A 198 11.77 23.47 16.32
CA ARG A 198 13.01 23.18 17.04
C ARG A 198 12.80 22.08 18.09
N PHE A 199 11.78 22.24 18.93
CA PHE A 199 11.46 21.30 20.00
C PHE A 199 11.27 19.86 19.48
N HIS A 200 10.40 19.68 18.48
CA HIS A 200 10.13 18.35 17.93
C HIS A 200 11.29 17.78 17.11
N ALA A 201 11.99 18.61 16.35
CA ALA A 201 13.12 18.16 15.53
C ALA A 201 14.29 17.64 16.38
N GLN A 202 14.63 18.31 17.48
CA GLN A 202 15.68 17.85 18.42
C GLN A 202 15.36 16.47 19.02
N ARG A 203 14.07 16.16 19.17
CA ARG A 203 13.58 14.92 19.76
C ARG A 203 13.34 13.84 18.72
N ALA A 204 13.58 14.14 17.45
CA ALA A 204 13.25 13.30 16.31
C ALA A 204 11.77 12.86 16.29
N ASP A 205 10.87 13.73 16.75
CA ASP A 205 9.46 13.38 16.90
C ASP A 205 8.78 13.24 15.53
N PHE A 206 9.16 14.05 14.53
CA PHE A 206 8.56 14.00 13.20
C PHE A 206 8.93 12.69 12.49
N SER A 207 10.22 12.35 12.41
CA SER A 207 10.64 11.11 11.75
C SER A 207 10.11 9.86 12.46
N ARG A 208 10.01 9.91 13.80
CA ARG A 208 9.43 8.82 14.61
C ARG A 208 7.96 8.61 14.28
N TRP A 209 7.16 9.67 14.27
CA TRP A 209 5.72 9.58 13.96
C TRP A 209 5.49 9.10 12.53
N ILE A 210 6.25 9.61 11.55
CA ILE A 210 6.15 9.17 10.15
C ILE A 210 6.48 7.67 10.02
N ARG A 211 7.47 7.17 10.76
CA ARG A 211 7.81 5.74 10.76
C ARG A 211 6.75 4.87 11.42
N SER A 212 6.29 5.27 12.61
CA SER A 212 5.46 4.44 13.48
C SER A 212 3.98 4.48 13.11
N VAL A 213 3.48 5.62 12.61
CA VAL A 213 2.06 5.84 12.30
C VAL A 213 1.81 5.81 10.81
N ILE A 214 2.58 6.57 10.03
CA ILE A 214 2.39 6.67 8.57
C ILE A 214 3.00 5.46 7.84
N HIS A 215 4.00 4.81 8.45
CA HIS A 215 4.74 3.67 7.89
C HIS A 215 5.45 3.98 6.57
N ASP A 216 6.04 5.18 6.48
CA ASP A 216 6.88 5.59 5.37
C ASP A 216 8.35 5.69 5.78
N ASP A 217 9.08 4.59 5.59
CA ASP A 217 10.50 4.49 6.00
C ASP A 217 11.41 5.45 5.22
N GLU A 218 11.08 5.76 3.97
CA GLU A 218 11.89 6.63 3.12
C GLU A 218 11.67 8.10 3.48
N LEU A 219 10.40 8.52 3.69
CA LEU A 219 10.12 9.86 4.22
C LEU A 219 10.71 10.02 5.62
N SER A 220 10.56 9.01 6.49
CA SER A 220 11.13 9.01 7.84
C SER A 220 12.64 9.22 7.80
N ALA A 221 13.36 8.53 6.89
CA ALA A 221 14.81 8.68 6.75
C ALA A 221 15.21 10.09 6.28
N ALA A 222 14.51 10.65 5.28
CA ALA A 222 14.76 12.01 4.79
C ALA A 222 14.50 13.07 5.88
N VAL A 223 13.38 12.93 6.60
CA VAL A 223 13.01 13.81 7.73
C VAL A 223 14.03 13.69 8.86
N GLN A 224 14.50 12.49 9.18
CA GLN A 224 15.50 12.27 10.23
C GLN A 224 16.84 12.97 9.90
N GLU A 225 17.24 12.98 8.62
CA GLU A 225 18.43 13.72 8.20
C GLU A 225 18.27 15.23 8.42
N LEU A 226 17.11 15.79 8.13
CA LEU A 226 16.80 17.20 8.34
C LEU A 226 16.74 17.55 9.84
N GLU A 227 16.07 16.72 10.64
CA GLU A 227 16.01 16.87 12.11
C GLU A 227 17.40 16.88 12.74
N SER A 228 18.33 16.05 12.24
CA SER A 228 19.70 15.97 12.77
C SER A 228 20.54 17.25 12.64
N ARG A 229 20.06 18.23 11.85
CA ARG A 229 20.71 19.54 11.65
C ARG A 229 20.31 20.57 12.72
N ILE A 230 19.32 20.25 13.56
CA ILE A 230 18.81 21.14 14.61
C ILE A 230 19.45 20.83 15.95
N SER A 231 19.87 21.88 16.66
CA SER A 231 20.35 21.85 18.04
C SER A 231 19.84 23.08 18.80
N ASP A 232 20.09 23.17 20.11
CA ASP A 232 19.71 24.34 20.92
C ASP A 232 20.40 25.63 20.47
N LYS A 233 21.53 25.52 19.78
CA LYS A 233 22.32 26.65 19.30
C LYS A 233 21.98 27.04 17.86
N THR A 234 21.07 26.32 17.22
CA THR A 234 20.69 26.59 15.83
C THR A 234 19.87 27.86 15.74
N GLU A 235 20.34 28.80 14.92
CA GLU A 235 19.67 30.09 14.69
C GLU A 235 18.30 29.88 14.06
N ASP A 236 17.35 30.79 14.32
CA ASP A 236 15.98 30.69 13.80
C ASP A 236 15.93 30.59 12.27
N MET A 237 16.87 31.22 11.57
CA MET A 237 16.96 31.15 10.11
C MET A 237 17.30 29.73 9.62
N ASP A 238 18.19 29.02 10.31
CA ASP A 238 18.52 27.63 9.99
C ASP A 238 17.37 26.67 10.34
N VAL A 239 16.64 26.96 11.42
CA VAL A 239 15.40 26.23 11.74
C VAL A 239 14.36 26.40 10.64
N ASP A 240 14.24 27.60 10.08
CA ASP A 240 13.32 27.86 8.98
C ASP A 240 13.74 27.14 7.68
N VAL A 241 15.05 27.05 7.39
CA VAL A 241 15.57 26.23 6.29
C VAL A 241 15.22 24.75 6.47
N VAL A 242 15.35 24.22 7.69
CA VAL A 242 14.94 22.85 7.99
C VAL A 242 13.43 22.68 7.84
N ARG A 243 12.61 23.62 8.33
CA ARG A 243 11.15 23.62 8.12
C ARG A 243 10.80 23.56 6.64
N ALA A 244 11.42 24.40 5.81
CA ALA A 244 11.22 24.40 4.37
C ALA A 244 11.63 23.06 3.72
N GLY A 245 12.74 22.46 4.19
CA GLY A 245 13.16 21.13 3.76
C GLY A 245 12.16 20.03 4.13
N LEU A 246 11.59 20.09 5.33
CA LEU A 246 10.56 19.14 5.79
C LEU A 246 9.29 19.26 4.94
N LEU A 247 8.80 20.48 4.71
CA LEU A 247 7.65 20.74 3.85
C LEU A 247 7.89 20.22 2.43
N SER A 248 9.04 20.51 1.85
CA SER A 248 9.39 20.05 0.50
C SER A 248 9.49 18.51 0.41
N ALA A 249 10.04 17.85 1.44
CA ALA A 249 10.10 16.39 1.50
C ALA A 249 8.70 15.75 1.56
N ILE A 250 7.75 16.39 2.25
CA ILE A 250 6.35 15.96 2.28
C ILE A 250 5.69 16.23 0.93
N GLU A 251 5.85 17.42 0.35
CA GLU A 251 5.27 17.80 -0.95
C GLU A 251 5.71 16.86 -2.07
N GLN A 252 7.02 16.71 -2.28
CA GLN A 252 7.59 15.83 -3.32
C GLN A 252 7.08 14.38 -3.24
N ARG A 253 6.63 13.96 -2.06
CA ARG A 253 6.20 12.60 -1.80
C ARG A 253 4.69 12.43 -1.66
N TYR A 254 3.96 13.47 -1.27
CA TYR A 254 2.54 13.40 -0.89
C TYR A 254 1.65 14.53 -1.42
N LEU A 255 2.15 15.70 -1.77
CA LEU A 255 1.33 16.85 -2.16
C LEU A 255 1.89 17.44 -3.47
N GLU A 256 1.18 17.23 -4.58
CA GLU A 256 1.52 17.83 -5.89
C GLU A 256 1.64 19.36 -5.83
#